data_AF-A0A0P6XPD1-F1
#
_entry.id   AF-A0A0P6XPD1-F1
#
_cell.length_a   1.000
_cell.length_b   1.000
_cell.length_c   1.000
_cell.angle_alpha   90.00
_cell.angle_beta   90.00
_cell.angle_gamma   90.00
#
_symmetry.space_group_name_H-M   'P 1'
#
loop_
_entity.id
_entity.type
_entity.pdbx_description
1 polymer ?
#
loop_
_entity_poly.entity_id
_entity_poly.type
_entity_poly.pdbx_seq_one_letter_code
_entity_poly.pdbx_strand_id
1 'polypeptide(L)'
;MPQNPYSPFSSFIHFISLARQGKVRFPKGLKGTRIRLDDGEWLVLRELVISPELNSPEPEAVFRPRFHIKGMSARQNEWFSWLPIPFFAGLPGFRRKLWLLDPASGDFSGYYEWQTESDANAYAQSFAMRFMTARSIPGSVSARIQNCSALFR
;
A
#
# COMPACT_ATOMS: atom_id res chain seq x y z
N MET A 1 26.95 -10.10 5.85
CA MET A 1 26.56 -8.97 5.00
C MET A 1 25.24 -8.43 5.52
N PRO A 2 25.10 -7.15 5.85
CA PRO A 2 23.80 -6.62 6.24
C PRO A 2 22.87 -6.79 5.02
N GLN A 3 21.82 -7.58 5.18
CA GLN A 3 20.85 -7.79 4.12
C GLN A 3 20.25 -6.43 3.76
N ASN A 4 20.24 -6.06 2.48
CA ASN A 4 19.47 -4.93 2.01
C ASN A 4 17.99 -5.22 2.37
N PRO A 5 17.40 -4.50 3.33
CA PRO A 5 16.08 -4.86 3.84
C PRO A 5 14.97 -4.60 2.80
N TYR A 6 15.32 -4.00 1.66
CA TYR A 6 14.43 -3.70 0.55
C TYR A 6 14.53 -4.67 -0.64
N SER A 7 15.09 -5.87 -0.45
CA SER A 7 15.04 -6.91 -1.49
C SER A 7 13.67 -7.62 -1.53
N PRO A 8 13.21 -8.11 -2.69
CA PRO A 8 11.99 -8.91 -2.77
C PRO A 8 12.01 -10.15 -1.86
N PHE A 9 13.15 -10.82 -1.77
CA PHE A 9 13.30 -12.03 -0.97
C PHE A 9 13.24 -11.74 0.53
N SER A 10 13.99 -10.75 1.02
CA SER A 10 13.95 -10.37 2.45
C SER A 10 12.56 -9.87 2.87
N SER A 11 11.88 -9.07 2.03
CA SER A 11 10.50 -8.67 2.29
C SER A 11 9.56 -9.88 2.34
N PHE A 12 9.69 -10.82 1.42
CA PHE A 12 8.85 -12.02 1.41
C PHE A 12 9.03 -12.83 2.70
N ILE A 13 10.26 -13.09 3.12
CA ILE A 13 10.56 -13.81 4.37
C ILE A 13 10.01 -13.05 5.58
N HIS A 14 10.15 -11.73 5.62
CA HIS A 14 9.60 -10.92 6.70
C HIS A 14 8.06 -10.98 6.74
N PHE A 15 7.40 -10.90 5.59
CA PHE A 15 5.95 -11.07 5.51
C PHE A 15 5.49 -12.43 6.04
N ILE A 16 6.19 -13.52 5.68
CA ILE A 16 5.87 -14.85 6.21
C ILE A 16 6.02 -14.90 7.73
N SER A 17 7.06 -14.27 8.28
CA SER A 17 7.23 -14.15 9.74
C SER A 17 6.07 -13.40 10.39
N LEU A 18 5.67 -12.24 9.85
CA LEU A 18 4.53 -11.45 10.34
C LEU A 18 3.21 -12.23 10.25
N ALA A 19 2.99 -12.96 9.15
CA ALA A 19 1.80 -13.77 8.95
C ALA A 19 1.73 -14.93 9.97
N ARG A 20 2.86 -15.62 10.21
CA ARG A 20 2.96 -16.68 11.23
C ARG A 20 2.73 -16.16 12.65
N GLN A 21 3.05 -14.90 12.92
CA GLN A 21 2.78 -14.23 14.19
C GLN A 21 1.34 -13.70 14.30
N GLY A 22 0.50 -13.89 13.28
CA GLY A 22 -0.88 -13.38 13.26
C GLY A 22 -0.97 -11.84 13.14
N LYS A 23 0.12 -11.18 12.71
CA LYS A 23 0.17 -9.71 12.60
C LYS A 23 -0.45 -9.19 11.31
N VAL A 24 -0.44 -9.97 10.24
CA VAL A 24 -1.05 -9.62 8.95
C VAL A 24 -2.57 -9.78 9.03
N ARG A 25 -3.31 -8.68 8.94
CA ARG A 25 -4.78 -8.66 9.02
C ARG A 25 -5.40 -8.07 7.76
N PHE A 26 -6.54 -8.62 7.35
CA PHE A 26 -7.37 -8.09 6.26
C PHE A 26 -8.76 -7.70 6.80
N PRO A 27 -8.89 -6.55 7.48
CA PRO A 27 -10.18 -6.05 7.92
C PRO A 27 -11.14 -5.88 6.74
N LYS A 28 -12.43 -6.06 7.00
CA LYS A 28 -13.49 -5.92 6.00
C LYS A 28 -14.35 -4.67 6.22
N GLY A 29 -14.15 -3.95 7.33
CA GLY A 29 -15.02 -2.84 7.75
C GLY A 29 -15.13 -1.72 6.72
N LEU A 30 -14.04 -1.41 6.01
CA LEU A 30 -14.03 -0.38 4.98
C LEU A 30 -14.36 -0.89 3.58
N LYS A 31 -14.39 -2.20 3.33
CA LYS A 31 -14.55 -2.73 1.96
C LYS A 31 -15.92 -2.32 1.40
N GLY A 32 -15.91 -1.70 0.21
CA GLY A 32 -17.11 -1.23 -0.48
C GLY A 32 -17.58 0.16 -0.04
N THR A 33 -16.97 0.75 0.99
CA THR A 33 -17.27 2.12 1.42
C THR A 33 -16.60 3.13 0.49
N ARG A 34 -17.17 4.35 0.46
CA ARG A 34 -16.59 5.50 -0.21
C ARG A 34 -15.95 6.42 0.82
N ILE A 35 -14.72 6.83 0.53
CA ILE A 35 -13.96 7.74 1.38
C ILE A 35 -13.58 8.96 0.56
N ARG A 36 -13.60 10.13 1.20
CA ARG A 36 -13.08 11.35 0.60
C ARG A 36 -11.62 11.52 0.99
N LEU A 37 -10.76 11.55 -0.01
CA LEU A 37 -9.33 11.78 0.17
C LEU A 37 -8.90 12.82 -0.84
N ASP A 38 -8.24 13.85 -0.33
CA ASP A 38 -7.93 15.06 -1.08
C ASP A 38 -9.22 15.67 -1.63
N ASP A 39 -9.28 15.89 -2.94
CA ASP A 39 -10.43 16.43 -3.65
C ASP A 39 -11.30 15.34 -4.32
N GLY A 40 -10.97 14.06 -4.11
CA GLY A 40 -11.61 12.93 -4.79
C GLY A 40 -12.41 12.01 -3.86
N GLU A 41 -13.42 11.35 -4.43
CA GLU A 41 -14.13 10.25 -3.79
C GLU A 41 -13.56 8.91 -4.29
N TRP A 42 -13.25 8.02 -3.35
CA TRP A 42 -12.58 6.76 -3.63
C TRP A 42 -13.37 5.59 -3.06
N LEU A 43 -13.59 4.56 -3.87
CA LEU A 43 -14.12 3.28 -3.43
C LEU A 43 -13.00 2.42 -2.81
N VAL A 44 -13.20 1.96 -1.58
CA VAL A 44 -12.25 1.06 -0.91
C VAL A 44 -12.49 -0.38 -1.36
N LEU A 45 -11.49 -0.98 -2.01
CA LEU A 45 -11.55 -2.36 -2.50
C LEU A 45 -11.04 -3.38 -1.47
N ARG A 46 -10.02 -3.00 -0.72
CA ARG A 46 -9.34 -3.86 0.26
C ARG A 46 -8.63 -3.01 1.29
N GLU A 47 -8.48 -3.59 2.47
CA GLU A 47 -7.62 -3.11 3.53
C GLU A 47 -6.65 -4.22 3.97
N LEU A 48 -5.42 -3.83 4.26
CA LEU A 48 -4.38 -4.64 4.88
C LEU A 48 -3.77 -3.83 6.03
N VAL A 49 -3.64 -4.44 7.19
CA VAL A 49 -3.01 -3.86 8.39
C VAL A 49 -1.96 -4.83 8.93
N ILE A 50 -0.79 -4.31 9.30
CA ILE A 50 0.17 -5.01 10.16
C ILE A 50 -0.11 -4.57 11.60
N SER A 51 -0.45 -5.53 12.45
CA SER A 51 -0.76 -5.26 13.85
C SER A 51 0.47 -4.64 14.54
N PRO A 52 0.35 -3.48 15.19
CA PRO A 52 1.45 -2.88 15.93
C PRO A 52 1.96 -3.79 17.04
N GLU A 53 3.24 -3.67 17.37
CA GLU A 53 3.71 -4.10 18.70
C GLU A 53 3.11 -3.18 19.76
N LEU A 54 2.98 -3.70 20.99
CA LEU A 54 2.59 -2.89 22.13
C LEU A 54 3.52 -1.66 22.26
N ASN A 55 2.94 -0.47 22.39
CA ASN A 55 3.66 0.82 22.48
C ASN A 55 4.46 1.22 21.23
N SER A 56 4.19 0.62 20.06
CA SER A 56 4.74 1.16 18.80
C SER A 56 4.26 2.60 18.60
N PRO A 57 5.14 3.54 18.19
CA PRO A 57 4.69 4.86 17.79
C PRO A 57 3.66 4.78 16.65
N GLU A 58 2.79 5.78 16.58
CA GLU A 58 1.86 5.93 15.46
C GLU A 58 2.61 6.10 14.13
N PRO A 59 2.02 5.69 12.99
CA PRO A 59 2.62 5.94 11.69
C PRO A 59 2.82 7.44 11.46
N GLU A 60 4.02 7.84 11.03
CA GLU A 60 4.35 9.26 10.80
C GLU A 60 4.00 9.72 9.39
N ALA A 61 3.99 8.80 8.41
CA ALA A 61 3.89 9.16 7.00
C ALA A 61 2.84 8.35 6.24
N VAL A 62 2.25 8.99 5.23
CA VAL A 62 1.33 8.38 4.28
C VAL A 62 1.88 8.57 2.87
N PHE A 63 2.06 7.46 2.16
CA PHE A 63 2.39 7.45 0.72
C PHE A 63 1.12 7.24 -0.11
N ARG A 64 0.92 8.08 -1.12
CA ARG A 64 -0.30 8.15 -1.94
C ARG A 64 0.05 8.12 -3.43
N PRO A 65 0.10 6.94 -4.07
CA PRO A 65 0.22 6.86 -5.51
C PRO A 65 -1.16 6.98 -6.17
N ARG A 66 -1.21 7.54 -7.36
CA ARG A 66 -2.33 7.46 -8.31
C ARG A 66 -1.79 6.93 -9.63
N PHE A 67 -2.51 5.99 -10.24
CA PHE A 67 -2.07 5.33 -11.47
C PHE A 67 -3.24 4.73 -12.23
N HIS A 68 -3.09 4.59 -13.54
CA HIS A 68 -4.05 3.87 -14.39
C HIS A 68 -3.42 2.56 -14.87
N ILE A 69 -4.10 1.42 -14.69
CA ILE A 69 -3.54 0.12 -15.06
C ILE A 69 -3.68 -0.14 -16.57
N LYS A 70 -2.60 -0.62 -17.18
CA LYS A 70 -2.58 -0.99 -18.60
C LYS A 70 -3.21 -2.36 -18.82
N GLY A 71 -4.22 -2.43 -19.69
CA GLY A 71 -4.74 -3.69 -20.24
C GLY A 71 -5.45 -4.61 -19.23
N MET A 72 -5.94 -4.09 -18.11
CA MET A 72 -6.76 -4.85 -17.17
C MET A 72 -8.00 -4.05 -16.76
N SER A 73 -9.15 -4.73 -16.69
CA SER A 73 -10.35 -4.20 -16.03
C SER A 73 -10.11 -4.02 -14.53
N ALA A 74 -10.97 -3.22 -13.89
CA ALA A 74 -10.82 -2.95 -12.47
C ALA A 74 -10.94 -4.22 -11.60
N ARG A 75 -11.85 -5.13 -11.98
CA ARG A 75 -12.04 -6.42 -11.32
C ARG A 75 -10.82 -7.34 -11.45
N GLN A 76 -10.20 -7.38 -12.63
CA GLN A 76 -8.97 -8.16 -12.85
C GLN A 76 -7.83 -7.60 -11.98
N ASN A 77 -7.67 -6.28 -11.92
CA ASN A 77 -6.64 -5.67 -11.08
C ASN A 77 -6.91 -5.87 -9.58
N GLU A 78 -8.17 -5.79 -9.13
CA GLU A 78 -8.53 -6.11 -7.75
C GLU A 78 -8.06 -7.52 -7.39
N TRP A 79 -8.31 -8.52 -8.25
CA TRP A 79 -7.87 -9.89 -8.01
C TRP A 79 -6.34 -10.04 -8.09
N PHE A 80 -5.71 -9.48 -9.13
CA PHE A 80 -4.26 -9.53 -9.31
C PHE A 80 -3.51 -8.87 -8.14
N SER A 81 -4.07 -7.81 -7.56
CA SER A 81 -3.42 -7.04 -6.49
C SER A 81 -3.19 -7.81 -5.18
N TRP A 82 -3.66 -9.06 -5.08
CA TRP A 82 -3.25 -10.00 -4.02
C TRP A 82 -1.80 -10.47 -4.17
N LEU A 83 -1.37 -10.74 -5.41
CA LEU A 83 -0.05 -11.29 -5.71
C LEU A 83 1.13 -10.46 -5.14
N PRO A 84 1.16 -9.12 -5.27
CA PRO A 84 2.28 -8.33 -4.76
C PRO A 84 2.29 -8.15 -3.23
N ILE A 85 1.24 -8.57 -2.50
CA ILE A 85 1.11 -8.30 -1.06
C ILE A 85 2.32 -8.74 -0.24
N PRO A 86 2.82 -9.98 -0.36
CA PRO A 86 3.96 -10.44 0.43
C PRO A 86 5.23 -9.60 0.25
N PHE A 87 5.35 -8.91 -0.89
CA PHE A 87 6.57 -8.20 -1.26
C PHE A 87 6.58 -6.72 -0.87
N PHE A 88 5.43 -6.07 -0.73
CA PHE A 88 5.43 -4.69 -0.19
C PHE A 88 5.08 -4.68 1.30
N ALA A 89 4.26 -5.62 1.77
CA ALA A 89 3.81 -5.64 3.15
C ALA A 89 4.88 -6.13 4.14
N GLY A 90 5.92 -6.78 3.63
CA GLY A 90 7.10 -7.16 4.41
C GLY A 90 8.24 -6.14 4.37
N LEU A 91 8.05 -4.99 3.70
CA LEU A 91 9.04 -3.92 3.73
C LEU A 91 9.11 -3.29 5.13
N PRO A 92 10.31 -2.87 5.59
CA PRO A 92 10.46 -2.17 6.86
C PRO A 92 9.50 -0.98 6.97
N GLY A 93 8.92 -0.80 8.15
CA GLY A 93 8.04 0.33 8.43
C GLY A 93 6.65 0.26 7.78
N PHE A 94 6.30 -0.77 7.00
CA PHE A 94 4.93 -0.88 6.46
C PHE A 94 3.90 -1.11 7.57
N ARG A 95 2.83 -0.29 7.59
CA ARG A 95 1.78 -0.35 8.63
C ARG A 95 0.41 -0.72 8.07
N ARG A 96 -0.02 -0.06 7.01
CA ARG A 96 -1.36 -0.25 6.45
C ARG A 96 -1.36 0.04 4.96
N LYS A 97 -2.30 -0.60 4.25
CA LYS A 97 -2.66 -0.23 2.89
C LYS A 97 -4.16 -0.31 2.67
N LEU A 98 -4.73 0.76 2.12
CA LEU A 98 -6.03 0.72 1.43
C LEU A 98 -5.80 0.64 -0.08
N TRP A 99 -6.55 -0.21 -0.77
CA TRP A 99 -6.65 -0.21 -2.23
C TRP A 99 -7.87 0.57 -2.63
N LEU A 100 -7.68 1.57 -3.48
CA LEU A 100 -8.70 2.52 -3.84
C LEU A 100 -8.95 2.52 -5.34
N LEU A 101 -10.21 2.71 -5.73
CA LEU A 101 -10.65 2.89 -7.09
C LEU A 101 -11.46 4.18 -7.18
N ASP A 102 -11.11 5.04 -8.13
CA ASP A 102 -11.98 6.11 -8.58
C ASP A 102 -12.98 5.53 -9.61
N PRO A 103 -14.29 5.45 -9.29
CA PRO A 103 -15.28 4.87 -10.20
C PRO A 103 -15.48 5.70 -11.48
N ALA A 104 -15.17 6.99 -11.45
CA ALA A 104 -15.39 7.90 -12.57
C ALA A 104 -14.27 7.81 -13.61
N SER A 105 -13.01 7.83 -13.16
CA SER A 105 -11.86 7.74 -14.08
C SER A 105 -11.36 6.31 -14.32
N GLY A 106 -11.69 5.36 -13.44
CA GLY A 106 -11.09 4.04 -13.43
C GLY A 106 -9.66 4.03 -12.87
N ASP A 107 -9.18 5.16 -12.33
CA ASP A 107 -7.86 5.25 -11.72
C ASP A 107 -7.80 4.50 -10.40
N PHE A 108 -6.64 3.94 -10.13
CA PHE A 108 -6.30 3.32 -8.87
C PHE A 108 -5.47 4.25 -8.02
N SER A 109 -5.65 4.12 -6.71
CA SER A 109 -4.76 4.71 -5.72
C SER A 109 -4.51 3.72 -4.60
N GLY A 110 -3.53 4.04 -3.75
CA GLY A 110 -3.40 3.39 -2.46
C GLY A 110 -3.22 4.40 -1.34
N TYR A 111 -3.68 4.06 -0.14
CA TYR A 111 -3.38 4.79 1.08
C TYR A 111 -2.41 3.94 1.88
N TYR A 112 -1.12 4.29 1.88
CA TYR A 112 -0.10 3.49 2.56
C TYR A 112 0.36 4.23 3.80
N GLU A 113 0.15 3.66 4.99
CA GLU A 113 0.73 4.18 6.22
C GLU A 113 2.10 3.54 6.44
N TRP A 114 3.07 4.38 6.76
CA TRP A 114 4.45 4.02 7.04
C TRP A 114 4.85 4.52 8.41
N GLN A 115 5.70 3.76 9.10
CA GLN A 115 6.19 4.11 10.42
C GLN A 115 6.90 5.46 10.42
N THR A 116 7.79 5.69 9.45
CA THR A 116 8.51 6.95 9.28
C THR A 116 8.38 7.50 7.86
N GLU A 117 8.69 8.79 7.69
CA GLU A 117 8.82 9.39 6.36
C GLU A 117 9.94 8.74 5.53
N SER A 118 11.02 8.28 6.18
CA SER A 118 12.12 7.58 5.53
C SER A 118 11.66 6.26 4.90
N ASP A 119 10.82 5.49 5.61
CA ASP A 119 10.26 4.24 5.09
C ASP A 119 9.35 4.49 3.88
N ALA A 120 8.54 5.55 3.91
CA ALA A 120 7.70 5.95 2.79
C ALA A 120 8.54 6.36 1.56
N ASN A 121 9.62 7.11 1.76
CA ASN A 121 10.57 7.50 0.71
C ASN A 121 11.28 6.26 0.12
N ALA A 122 11.70 5.33 0.98
CA ALA A 122 12.31 4.08 0.54
C ALA A 122 11.33 3.22 -0.29
N TYR A 123 10.05 3.18 0.10
CA TYR A 123 9.01 2.52 -0.69
C TYR A 123 8.85 3.14 -2.07
N ALA A 124 8.86 4.48 -2.19
CA ALA A 124 8.74 5.19 -3.45
C ALA A 124 9.85 4.82 -4.45
N GLN A 125 11.01 4.40 -3.96
CA GLN A 125 12.16 3.97 -4.76
C GLN A 125 12.29 2.44 -4.86
N SER A 126 11.37 1.68 -4.25
CA SER A 126 11.46 0.23 -4.13
C SER A 126 11.13 -0.50 -5.43
N PHE A 127 11.51 -1.79 -5.48
CA PHE A 127 11.11 -2.69 -6.57
C PHE A 127 9.58 -2.82 -6.68
N ALA A 128 8.83 -2.69 -5.57
CA ALA A 128 7.38 -2.79 -5.56
C ALA A 128 6.75 -1.60 -6.29
N MET A 129 7.26 -0.38 -6.07
CA MET A 129 6.84 0.81 -6.81
C MET A 129 7.21 0.69 -8.29
N ARG A 130 8.43 0.25 -8.60
CA ARG A 130 8.87 -0.01 -9.99
C ARG A 130 7.96 -1.00 -10.72
N PHE A 131 7.57 -2.09 -10.05
CA PHE A 131 6.65 -3.10 -10.59
C PHE A 131 5.26 -2.51 -10.86
N MET A 132 4.73 -1.68 -9.96
CA MET A 132 3.45 -0.99 -10.15
C MET A 132 3.52 -0.03 -11.35
N THR A 133 4.59 0.76 -11.45
CA THR A 133 4.80 1.69 -12.56
C THR A 133 4.89 0.96 -13.90
N ALA A 134 5.63 -0.15 -13.97
CA ALA A 134 5.77 -0.93 -15.20
C ALA A 134 4.44 -1.52 -15.72
N ARG A 135 3.46 -1.73 -14.84
CA ARG A 135 2.13 -2.23 -15.19
C ARG A 135 1.10 -1.13 -15.46
N SER A 136 1.47 0.12 -15.24
CA SER A 136 0.59 1.27 -15.42
C SER A 136 0.72 1.82 -16.84
N ILE A 137 -0.26 2.61 -17.28
CA ILE A 137 -0.14 3.38 -18.52
C ILE A 137 1.05 4.35 -18.36
N PRO A 138 1.98 4.43 -19.34
CA PRO A 138 3.10 5.36 -19.27
C PRO A 138 2.64 6.80 -18.99
N GLY A 139 3.27 7.46 -18.02
CA GLY A 139 2.93 8.82 -17.61
C GLY A 139 1.71 8.97 -16.68
N SER A 140 0.95 7.91 -16.41
CA SER A 140 -0.22 7.97 -15.51
C SER A 140 0.13 7.95 -14.02
N VAL A 141 1.37 7.58 -13.68
CA VAL A 141 1.78 7.38 -12.28
C VAL A 141 2.21 8.71 -11.68
N SER A 142 1.54 9.11 -10.61
CA SER A 142 1.96 10.20 -9.72
C SER A 142 1.96 9.69 -8.29
N ALA A 143 2.77 10.29 -7.43
CA ALA A 143 2.79 9.95 -6.02
C ALA A 143 3.13 11.16 -5.17
N ARG A 144 2.67 11.15 -3.93
CA ARG A 144 3.05 12.11 -2.91
C ARG A 144 3.22 11.44 -1.55
N ILE A 145 4.03 12.06 -0.71
CA ILE A 145 4.23 11.70 0.69
C ILE A 145 3.72 12.87 1.52
N GLN A 146 2.99 12.56 2.58
CA GLN A 146 2.45 13.54 3.51
C GLN A 146 2.55 12.98 4.93
N ASN A 147 2.60 13.86 5.92
CA ASN A 147 2.50 13.41 7.31
C ASN A 147 1.16 12.73 7.55
N CYS A 148 1.16 11.72 8.41
CA CYS A 148 -0.03 10.97 8.77
C CYS A 148 -0.99 11.89 9.55
N SER A 149 -2.06 12.31 8.88
CA SER A 149 -3.21 12.93 9.53
C SER A 149 -4.21 11.84 9.94
N ALA A 150 -4.97 12.09 11.00
CA ALA A 150 -5.85 11.15 11.68
C ALA A 150 -7.09 10.67 10.88
N LEU A 151 -7.02 10.60 9.54
CA LEU A 151 -8.16 10.35 8.63
C LEU A 151 -8.93 9.05 8.87
N PHE A 152 -8.33 8.06 9.55
CA PHE A 152 -8.96 6.76 9.82
C PHE A 152 -8.76 6.27 11.27
N ARG A 153 -8.74 7.20 12.24
CA ARG A 153 -8.83 6.84 13.66
C ARG A 153 -10.25 6.40 14.04
#